data_AF-A0AAN8FPU5-F1
#
_entry.id   AF-A0AAN8FPU5-F1
#
_cell.length_a   1.000
_cell.length_b   1.000
_cell.length_c   1.000
_cell.angle_alpha   90.00
_cell.angle_beta   90.00
_cell.angle_gamma   90.00
#
_symmetry.space_group_name_H-M   'P 1'
#
loop_
_entity.id
_entity.type
_entity.pdbx_description
1 polymer ?
#
loop_
_entity_poly.entity_id
_entity_poly.type
_entity_poly.pdbx_seq_one_letter_code
_entity_poly.pdbx_strand_id
1 'polypeptide(L)'
;MSLQATQDQTGKLLLGPHSASIFFYESSQLVILNVAPLMAFIVASPTANTGSILKLREQLQPLLHDIESIVPDVPAGNNST
;
A
#
# COMPACT_ATOMS: atom_id res chain seq x y z
N MET A 1 -12.31 -5.19 -9.77
CA MET A 1 -11.54 -4.75 -10.96
C MET A 1 -11.38 -3.22 -11.01
N SER A 2 -11.31 -2.52 -9.86
CA SER A 2 -11.26 -1.04 -9.81
C SER A 2 -9.97 -0.48 -9.21
N LEU A 3 -9.41 -1.10 -8.16
CA LEU A 3 -8.29 -0.52 -7.42
C LEU A 3 -6.92 -0.61 -8.11
N GLN A 4 -6.60 -1.75 -8.72
CA GLN A 4 -5.33 -1.93 -9.43
C GLN A 4 -5.23 -0.95 -10.62
N ALA A 5 -6.34 -0.75 -11.32
CA ALA A 5 -6.45 0.24 -12.39
C ALA A 5 -6.23 1.68 -11.87
N THR A 6 -6.69 2.00 -10.65
CA THR A 6 -6.42 3.31 -10.03
C THR A 6 -4.93 3.49 -9.77
N GLN A 7 -4.23 2.49 -9.22
CA GLN A 7 -2.79 2.60 -8.97
C GLN A 7 -1.98 2.73 -10.26
N ASP A 8 -2.32 1.94 -11.28
CA ASP A 8 -1.69 2.00 -12.60
C ASP A 8 -1.94 3.35 -13.30
N GLN A 9 -3.09 3.98 -13.06
CA GLN A 9 -3.40 5.32 -13.57
C GLN A 9 -2.69 6.41 -12.77
N THR A 10 -2.61 6.31 -11.44
CA THR A 10 -1.89 7.25 -10.60
C THR A 10 -0.39 7.26 -10.90
N GLY A 11 0.21 6.10 -11.19
CA GLY A 11 1.61 6.02 -11.63
C GLY A 11 1.92 6.82 -12.91
N LYS A 12 0.91 7.09 -13.74
CA LYS A 12 1.05 7.87 -14.99
C LYS A 12 1.02 9.39 -14.76
N LEU A 13 0.77 9.86 -13.54
CA LEU A 13 0.71 11.29 -13.21
C LEU A 13 2.09 11.95 -13.06
N LEU A 14 3.20 11.19 -13.24
CA LEU A 14 4.59 11.68 -13.09
C LEU A 14 4.91 12.26 -11.70
N LEU A 15 4.14 11.86 -10.66
CA LEU A 15 4.31 12.33 -9.27
C LEU A 15 5.29 11.45 -8.45
N GLY A 16 6.04 10.58 -9.11
CA GLY A 16 6.88 9.57 -8.47
C GLY A 16 6.09 8.32 -8.04
N PRO A 17 6.75 7.38 -7.33
CA PRO A 17 6.17 6.10 -6.98
C PRO A 17 4.98 6.26 -6.03
N HIS A 18 3.86 5.63 -6.40
CA HIS A 18 2.64 5.64 -5.59
C HIS A 18 2.87 4.92 -4.25
N SER A 19 2.81 5.66 -3.15
CA SER A 19 3.17 5.15 -1.82
C SER A 19 1.96 4.66 -1.01
N ALA A 20 0.83 5.35 -1.10
CA ALA A 20 -0.40 4.99 -0.41
C ALA A 20 -1.63 5.67 -1.02
N SER A 21 -2.79 5.03 -0.89
CA SER A 21 -4.11 5.64 -1.16
C SER A 21 -4.93 5.68 0.13
N ILE A 22 -5.67 6.75 0.35
CA ILE A 22 -6.49 6.94 1.55
C ILE A 22 -7.91 7.31 1.12
N PHE A 23 -8.89 6.58 1.64
CA PHE A 23 -10.31 6.82 1.39
C PHE A 23 -11.01 7.02 2.73
N PHE A 24 -11.71 8.14 2.87
CA PHE A 24 -12.53 8.43 4.05
C PHE A 24 -13.99 8.20 3.71
N TYR A 25 -14.66 7.38 4.50
CA TYR A 25 -16.09 7.12 4.46
C TYR A 25 -16.74 7.59 5.77
N GLU A 26 -18.06 7.59 5.81
CA GLU A 26 -18.83 8.02 6.98
C GLU A 26 -18.53 7.17 8.23
N SER A 27 -18.39 5.85 8.05
CA SER A 27 -18.22 4.89 9.14
C SER A 27 -16.84 4.23 9.19
N SER A 28 -15.96 4.52 8.24
CA SER A 28 -14.60 3.97 8.22
C SER A 28 -13.63 4.82 7.41
N GLN A 29 -12.34 4.54 7.56
CA GLN A 29 -11.33 4.90 6.57
C GLN A 29 -10.69 3.62 6.02
N LEU A 30 -10.42 3.62 4.73
CA LEU A 30 -9.63 2.59 4.06
C LEU A 30 -8.28 3.21 3.67
N VAL A 31 -7.21 2.69 4.25
CA VAL A 31 -5.84 3.05 3.91
C VAL A 31 -5.19 1.88 3.19
N ILE A 32 -4.66 2.15 2.02
CA ILE A 32 -4.01 1.16 1.16
C ILE A 32 -2.55 1.56 1.06
N LEU A 33 -1.67 0.76 1.67
CA LEU A 33 -0.24 1.00 1.66
C LEU A 33 0.39 0.16 0.56
N ASN A 34 1.12 0.81 -0.35
CA ASN A 34 1.92 0.10 -1.34
C ASN A 34 3.26 -0.25 -0.71
N VAL A 35 3.45 -1.53 -0.36
CA VAL A 35 4.67 -2.05 0.27
C VAL A 35 5.20 -3.18 -0.58
N ALA A 36 5.67 -2.81 -1.77
CA ALA A 36 6.05 -3.74 -2.82
C ALA A 36 6.98 -4.86 -2.30
N PRO A 37 6.78 -6.12 -2.72
CA PRO A 37 5.79 -6.57 -3.72
C PRO A 37 4.35 -6.74 -3.21
N LEU A 38 4.07 -6.43 -1.94
CA LEU A 38 2.74 -6.59 -1.34
C LEU A 38 1.97 -5.27 -1.22
N MET A 39 0.69 -5.40 -0.92
CA MET A 39 -0.20 -4.27 -0.65
C MET A 39 -0.96 -4.55 0.64
N ALA A 40 -0.89 -3.61 1.58
CA ALA A 40 -1.61 -3.72 2.84
C ALA A 40 -2.92 -2.92 2.78
N PHE A 41 -4.02 -3.58 3.14
CA PHE A 41 -5.35 -2.99 3.21
C PHE A 41 -5.74 -2.82 4.68
N ILE A 42 -5.95 -1.58 5.10
CA ILE A 42 -6.21 -1.25 6.50
C ILE A 42 -7.56 -0.56 6.58
N VAL A 43 -8.50 -1.23 7.24
CA VAL A 43 -9.81 -0.66 7.57
C VAL A 43 -9.77 -0.18 9.00
N ALA A 44 -9.99 1.11 9.21
CA ALA A 44 -9.97 1.73 10.54
C ALA A 44 -11.21 2.60 10.75
N SER A 45 -11.44 3.04 12.00
CA SER A 45 -12.50 3.99 12.29
C SER A 45 -12.25 5.33 11.58
N PRO A 46 -13.28 6.17 11.33
CA PRO A 46 -13.09 7.48 10.71
C PRO A 46 -12.15 8.41 11.49
N THR A 47 -12.08 8.21 12.81
CA THR A 47 -11.29 9.02 13.75
C THR A 47 -9.91 8.44 14.04
N ALA A 48 -9.57 7.26 13.48
CA ALA A 48 -8.25 6.68 13.66
C ALA A 48 -7.17 7.59 13.06
N ASN A 49 -6.01 7.64 13.72
CA ASN A 49 -4.91 8.49 13.31
C ASN A 49 -4.27 7.97 12.02
N THR A 50 -4.66 8.55 10.88
CA THR A 50 -4.15 8.16 9.55
C THR A 50 -2.64 8.32 9.44
N GLY A 51 -2.05 9.33 10.08
CA GLY A 51 -0.59 9.51 10.10
C GLY A 51 0.14 8.34 10.76
N SER A 52 -0.43 7.77 11.83
CA SER A 52 0.11 6.57 12.48
C SER A 52 -0.07 5.33 11.61
N ILE A 53 -1.19 5.24 10.90
CA ILE A 53 -1.43 4.15 9.94
C ILE A 53 -0.43 4.22 8.78
N LEU A 54 -0.11 5.40 8.26
CA LEU A 54 0.90 5.57 7.21
C LEU A 54 2.30 5.12 7.66
N LYS A 55 2.66 5.37 8.92
CA LYS A 55 3.93 4.91 9.50
C LYS A 55 4.04 3.38 9.61
N LEU A 56 2.92 2.65 9.61
CA LEU A 56 2.97 1.18 9.59
C LEU A 56 3.68 0.65 8.34
N ARG A 57 3.71 1.41 7.24
CA ARG A 57 4.47 1.03 6.04
C ARG A 57 5.93 0.68 6.36
N GLU A 58 6.59 1.50 7.17
CA GLU A 58 7.99 1.29 7.58
C GLU A 58 8.12 0.08 8.50
N GLN A 59 7.13 -0.13 9.37
CA GLN A 59 7.09 -1.26 10.30
C GLN A 59 6.76 -2.60 9.63
N LEU A 60 6.16 -2.57 8.44
CA LEU A 60 5.84 -3.76 7.64
C LEU A 60 7.02 -4.24 6.77
N GLN A 61 8.06 -3.43 6.58
CA GLN A 61 9.25 -3.80 5.80
C GLN A 61 9.97 -5.05 6.34
N PRO A 62 10.20 -5.21 7.66
CA PRO A 62 10.80 -6.43 8.19
C PRO A 62 9.93 -7.67 7.95
N LEU A 63 8.61 -7.52 8.07
CA LEU A 63 7.66 -8.62 7.86
C LEU A 63 7.65 -9.09 6.39
N LEU A 64 7.83 -8.16 5.45
CA LEU A 64 7.98 -8.50 4.03
C LEU A 64 9.16 -9.40 3.77
N HIS A 65 10.31 -9.11 4.40
CA HIS A 65 11.50 -9.94 4.26
C HIS A 65 11.26 -11.38 4.73
N ASP A 66 10.54 -11.54 5.84
CA ASP A 66 10.16 -12.85 6.34
C ASP A 66 9.20 -13.59 5.38
N ILE A 67 8.27 -12.87 4.75
CA ILE A 67 7.32 -13.44 3.78
C ILE A 67 8.02 -13.85 2.48
N GLU A 68 8.94 -13.03 1.97
CA GLU A 68 9.74 -13.34 0.77
C GLU A 68 10.59 -14.61 0.98
N SER A 69 11.08 -14.84 2.20
CA SER A 69 11.79 -16.08 2.55
C SER A 69 10.90 -17.32 2.50
N ILE A 70 9.58 -17.17 2.62
CA ILE A 70 8.60 -18.28 2.60
C ILE A 70 8.04 -18.49 1.19
N VAL A 71 7.91 -17.42 0.40
CA VAL A 71 7.36 -17.45 -0.96
C VAL A 71 8.35 -16.83 -1.95
N PRO A 72 9.32 -17.61 -2.45
CA PRO A 72 10.43 -17.11 -3.28
C PRO A 72 10.02 -16.61 -4.69
N ASP A 73 8.80 -16.93 -5.15
CA ASP A 73 8.30 -16.58 -6.49
C ASP A 73 7.34 -15.37 -6.49
N VAL A 74 7.27 -14.57 -5.42
CA VAL A 74 6.51 -13.32 -5.48
C VAL A 74 7.24 -12.37 -6.45
N PRO A 75 6.63 -11.97 -7.58
CA PRO A 75 7.31 -11.11 -8.53
C PRO A 75 7.65 -9.79 -7.86
N ALA A 76 8.95 -9.52 -7.72
CA ALA A 76 9.44 -8.23 -7.26
C ALA A 76 8.82 -7.14 -8.13
N GLY A 77 8.11 -6.20 -7.50
CA GLY A 77 7.48 -5.08 -8.20
C GLY A 77 8.48 -4.43 -9.15
N ASN A 78 8.11 -4.33 -10.41
CA ASN A 78 8.92 -3.84 -11.50
C ASN A 78 9.30 -2.36 -11.29
N ASN A 79 10.50 -2.13 -10.76
CA ASN A 79 11.15 -0.82 -10.75
C ASN A 79 11.53 -0.43 -12.18
N SER A 80 10.55 0.04 -12.97
CA SER A 80 10.77 0.55 -14.32
C SER A 80 11.09 2.04 -14.22
N THR A 81 12.38 2.33 -14.42
CA THR A 81 13.04 3.58 -14.87
C THR A 81 12.19 4.84 -15.00
#